data_AF-A0A4P5YSZ4-F1
#
_entry.id   AF-A0A4P5YSZ4-F1
#
_cell.length_a   1.000
_cell.length_b   1.000
_cell.length_c   1.000
_cell.angle_alpha   90.00
_cell.angle_beta   90.00
_cell.angle_gamma   90.00
#
_symmetry.space_group_name_H-M   'P 1'
#
loop_
_entity.id
_entity.type
_entity.pdbx_description
1 polymer ?
#
loop_
_entity_poly.entity_id
_entity_poly.type
_entity_poly.pdbx_seq_one_letter_code
_entity_poly.pdbx_strand_id
1 'polypeptide(L)'
;MSISIHYVLSGISIILLVIYGADVIVGNGANDGFLPFNAMTRGIAFGFPPIILSIIAFFIAKKPPYKVLGIMLIVTGILIIIGGIISVTSAAETENSKRMMGEGGSLAVIGAIIAALGVIKIRKSQPSVS
;
A
#
# COMPACT_ATOMS: atom_id res chain seq x y z
N MET A 1 22.89 -15.83 3.11
CA MET A 1 21.59 -15.56 3.76
C MET A 1 20.52 -15.57 2.68
N SER A 2 19.66 -16.59 2.61
CA SER A 2 18.58 -16.62 1.60
C SER A 2 17.49 -15.65 2.03
N ILE A 3 17.28 -14.56 1.29
CA ILE A 3 16.11 -13.70 1.50
C ILE A 3 14.86 -14.53 1.22
N SER A 4 13.96 -14.60 2.21
CA SER A 4 12.69 -15.30 2.04
C SER A 4 11.77 -14.54 1.10
N ILE A 5 11.03 -15.26 0.26
CA ILE A 5 10.21 -14.69 -0.81
C ILE A 5 9.19 -13.63 -0.34
N HIS A 6 8.65 -13.77 0.88
CA HIS A 6 7.70 -12.80 1.44
C HIS A 6 8.32 -11.43 1.72
N TYR A 7 9.62 -11.37 2.05
CA TYR A 7 10.34 -10.09 2.20
C TYR A 7 10.52 -9.40 0.85
N VAL A 8 10.81 -10.17 -0.20
CA VAL A 8 10.93 -9.64 -1.57
C VAL A 8 9.59 -9.06 -2.02
N LEU A 9 8.51 -9.82 -1.88
CA LEU A 9 7.16 -9.39 -2.29
C LEU A 9 6.73 -8.11 -1.56
N SER A 10 6.95 -8.06 -0.24
CA SER A 10 6.63 -6.87 0.55
C SER A 10 7.53 -5.69 0.21
N GLY A 11 8.81 -5.93 -0.12
CA GLY A 11 9.74 -4.88 -0.54
C GLY A 11 9.38 -4.28 -1.89
N ILE A 12 9.05 -5.12 -2.88
CA ILE A 12 8.57 -4.69 -4.19
C ILE A 12 7.29 -3.87 -4.04
N SER A 13 6.37 -4.30 -3.19
CA SER A 13 5.14 -3.55 -2.88
C SER A 13 5.43 -2.12 -2.40
N ILE A 14 6.35 -1.96 -1.45
CA ILE A 14 6.74 -0.63 -0.94
C ILE A 14 7.38 0.21 -2.04
N ILE A 15 8.31 -0.35 -2.81
CA ILE A 15 9.01 0.38 -3.89
C ILE A 15 8.02 0.88 -4.94
N LEU A 16 7.11 0.01 -5.40
CA LEU A 16 6.06 0.38 -6.36
C LEU A 16 5.17 1.51 -5.81
N LEU A 17 4.79 1.42 -4.54
CA LEU A 17 3.92 2.40 -3.91
C LEU A 17 4.62 3.74 -3.69
N VAL A 18 5.92 3.74 -3.38
CA VAL A 18 6.73 4.96 -3.28
C VAL A 18 6.91 5.61 -4.64
N ILE A 19 7.19 4.84 -5.70
CA ILE A 19 7.27 5.36 -7.07
C ILE A 19 5.94 6.00 -7.47
N TYR A 20 4.82 5.29 -7.23
CA TYR A 20 3.48 5.80 -7.50
C TYR A 20 3.17 7.06 -6.69
N GLY A 21 3.42 7.05 -5.39
CA GLY A 21 3.14 8.19 -4.52
C GLY A 21 3.96 9.42 -4.91
N ALA A 22 5.26 9.25 -5.18
CA ALA A 22 6.12 10.34 -5.64
C ALA A 22 5.63 10.91 -6.99
N ASP A 23 5.24 10.04 -7.90
CA ASP A 23 4.72 10.42 -9.21
C ASP A 23 3.39 11.20 -9.11
N VAL A 24 2.46 10.76 -8.26
CA VAL A 24 1.20 11.47 -7.97
C VAL A 24 1.48 12.84 -7.36
N ILE A 25 2.45 12.96 -6.45
CA ILE A 25 2.84 14.24 -5.84
C ILE A 25 3.45 15.18 -6.90
N VAL A 26 4.35 14.67 -7.75
CA VAL A 26 4.97 15.45 -8.84
C VAL A 26 3.94 15.92 -9.86
N GLY A 27 2.97 15.07 -10.20
CA GLY A 27 1.83 15.41 -11.06
C GLY A 27 0.77 16.29 -10.40
N ASN A 28 0.98 16.73 -9.15
CA ASN A 28 0.00 17.48 -8.37
C ASN A 28 -1.40 16.82 -8.34
N GLY A 29 -1.44 15.48 -8.24
CA GLY A 29 -2.66 14.68 -8.16
C GLY A 29 -3.47 14.52 -9.46
N ALA A 30 -3.40 15.48 -10.38
CA ALA A 30 -4.27 15.54 -11.56
C ALA A 30 -3.55 15.72 -12.91
N ASN A 31 -2.30 16.22 -12.90
CA ASN A 31 -1.49 16.34 -14.10
C ASN A 31 -0.63 15.09 -14.32
N ASP A 32 -0.02 15.01 -15.50
CA ASP A 32 0.95 13.97 -15.78
C ASP A 32 2.15 14.11 -14.83
N GLY A 33 2.37 13.08 -14.02
CA GLY A 33 3.60 12.89 -13.25
C GLY A 33 4.77 12.51 -14.16
N PHE A 34 5.87 12.07 -13.57
CA PHE A 34 7.06 11.70 -14.33
C PHE A 34 6.93 10.35 -15.07
N LEU A 35 5.99 9.48 -14.69
CA LEU A 35 5.70 8.28 -15.46
C LEU A 35 4.86 8.65 -16.70
N PRO A 36 5.24 8.17 -17.90
CA PRO A 36 4.61 8.52 -19.18
C PRO A 36 3.30 7.73 -19.41
N PHE A 37 2.43 7.72 -18.41
CA PHE A 37 1.13 7.05 -18.42
C PHE A 37 0.06 7.99 -17.89
N ASN A 38 -1.19 7.84 -18.31
CA ASN A 38 -2.28 8.60 -17.72
C ASN A 38 -2.54 8.19 -16.25
N ALA A 39 -3.23 9.06 -15.50
CA ALA A 39 -3.56 8.88 -14.08
C ALA A 39 -4.22 7.52 -13.73
N MET A 40 -5.12 7.04 -14.59
CA MET A 40 -5.79 5.75 -14.36
C MET A 40 -4.82 4.58 -14.53
N THR A 41 -4.02 4.60 -15.60
CA THR A 41 -3.05 3.54 -15.91
C THR A 41 -1.99 3.45 -14.81
N ARG A 42 -1.46 4.58 -14.32
CA ARG A 42 -0.50 4.57 -13.21
C ARG A 42 -1.10 4.00 -11.92
N GLY A 43 -2.37 4.31 -11.60
CA GLY A 43 -3.05 3.76 -10.43
C GLY A 43 -3.23 2.24 -10.51
N ILE A 44 -3.63 1.73 -11.67
CA ILE A 44 -3.80 0.28 -11.90
C ILE A 44 -2.44 -0.44 -11.95
N ALA A 45 -1.41 0.16 -12.57
CA ALA A 45 -0.13 -0.50 -12.77
C ALA A 45 0.80 -0.42 -11.54
N PHE A 46 0.75 0.67 -10.77
CA PHE A 46 1.68 0.89 -9.65
C PHE A 46 0.98 1.01 -8.30
N GLY A 47 -0.30 1.41 -8.24
CA GLY A 47 -1.07 1.53 -7.00
C GLY A 47 -1.74 0.23 -6.55
N PHE A 48 -2.31 -0.54 -7.48
CA PHE A 48 -3.06 -1.76 -7.16
C PHE A 48 -2.18 -2.99 -6.84
N PRO A 49 -1.08 -3.28 -7.57
CA PRO A 49 -0.25 -4.46 -7.29
C PRO A 49 0.35 -4.49 -5.87
N PRO A 50 0.80 -3.36 -5.28
CA PRO A 50 1.24 -3.32 -3.88
C PRO A 50 0.25 -3.93 -2.88
N ILE A 51 -1.06 -3.73 -3.10
CA ILE A 51 -2.13 -4.26 -2.25
C ILE A 51 -2.11 -5.79 -2.31
N ILE A 52 -2.17 -6.36 -3.51
CA ILE A 52 -2.17 -7.81 -3.73
C ILE A 52 -0.88 -8.43 -3.20
N LEU A 53 0.27 -7.85 -3.54
CA LEU A 53 1.59 -8.34 -3.11
C LEU A 53 1.71 -8.38 -1.59
N SER A 54 1.19 -7.37 -0.88
CA SER A 54 1.21 -7.32 0.58
C SER A 54 0.34 -8.41 1.22
N ILE A 55 -0.85 -8.64 0.65
CA ILE A 55 -1.75 -9.70 1.13
C ILE A 55 -1.10 -11.08 0.91
N ILE A 56 -0.54 -11.32 -0.28
CA ILE A 56 0.16 -12.57 -0.59
C ILE A 56 1.37 -12.75 0.33
N ALA A 57 2.18 -11.70 0.55
CA ALA A 57 3.34 -11.75 1.44
C ALA A 57 2.93 -12.13 2.88
N PHE A 58 1.80 -11.61 3.36
CA PHE A 58 1.25 -11.97 4.66
C PHE A 58 0.92 -13.46 4.77
N PHE A 59 0.24 -14.05 3.77
CA PHE A 59 -0.15 -15.47 3.80
C PHE A 59 1.00 -16.45 3.54
N ILE A 60 1.96 -16.08 2.69
CA ILE A 60 3.14 -16.93 2.39
C ILE A 60 4.07 -17.05 3.60
N ALA A 61 4.13 -16.04 4.46
CA ALA A 61 4.96 -16.09 5.65
C ALA A 61 4.42 -17.10 6.68
N LYS A 62 4.90 -18.35 6.62
CA LYS A 62 4.47 -19.47 7.47
C LYS A 62 5.37 -19.77 8.67
N LYS A 63 6.58 -19.19 8.74
CA LYS A 63 7.55 -19.44 9.83
C LYS A 63 8.09 -18.13 10.42
N PRO A 64 8.27 -18.04 11.76
CA PRO A 64 8.93 -16.90 12.39
C PRO A 64 10.39 -16.81 11.94
N PRO A 65 11.04 -15.63 12.07
CA PRO A 65 10.55 -14.40 12.68
C PRO A 65 9.66 -13.57 11.75
N TYR A 66 8.62 -12.93 12.32
CA TYR A 66 7.66 -12.12 11.55
C TYR A 66 7.72 -10.61 11.80
N LYS A 67 8.60 -10.14 12.70
CA LYS A 67 8.66 -8.72 13.10
C LYS A 67 8.91 -7.80 11.91
N VAL A 68 9.94 -8.11 11.11
CA VAL A 68 10.33 -7.30 9.95
C VAL A 68 9.19 -7.24 8.93
N LEU A 69 8.59 -8.37 8.59
CA LEU A 69 7.48 -8.41 7.63
C LEU A 69 6.26 -7.63 8.16
N GLY A 70 5.96 -7.76 9.45
CA GLY A 70 4.86 -7.02 10.06
C GLY A 70 5.06 -5.51 10.00
N ILE A 71 6.28 -5.02 10.23
CA ILE A 71 6.62 -3.60 10.07
C ILE A 71 6.45 -3.17 8.61
N MET A 72 6.93 -3.97 7.65
CA MET A 72 6.79 -3.66 6.22
C MET A 72 5.31 -3.54 5.81
N LEU A 73 4.44 -4.44 6.29
CA LEU A 73 3.00 -4.36 6.04
C LEU A 73 2.36 -3.12 6.67
N ILE A 74 2.78 -2.72 7.88
CA ILE A 74 2.30 -1.47 8.50
C ILE A 74 2.69 -0.27 7.65
N VAL A 75 3.94 -0.19 7.19
CA VAL A 75 4.42 0.87 6.31
C VAL A 75 3.61 0.90 5.01
N THR A 76 3.39 -0.24 4.38
CA THR A 76 2.56 -0.32 3.16
C THR A 76 1.13 0.16 3.43
N GLY A 77 0.52 -0.27 4.54
CA GLY A 77 -0.83 0.15 4.92
C GLY A 77 -0.93 1.66 5.11
N ILE A 78 0.05 2.29 5.78
CA ILE A 78 0.11 3.74 5.98
C ILE A 78 0.23 4.47 4.63
N LEU A 79 1.12 4.01 3.75
CA LEU A 79 1.29 4.61 2.42
C LEU A 79 0.00 4.54 1.59
N ILE A 80 -0.75 3.43 1.66
CA ILE A 80 -2.05 3.29 0.98
C ILE A 80 -3.08 4.26 1.57
N ILE A 81 -3.12 4.41 2.90
CA ILE A 81 -4.02 5.37 3.55
C ILE A 81 -3.72 6.79 3.09
N ILE A 82 -2.45 7.18 3.06
CA ILE A 82 -2.02 8.50 2.56
C ILE A 82 -2.49 8.70 1.12
N GLY A 83 -2.26 7.72 0.24
CA GLY A 83 -2.73 7.78 -1.15
C GLY A 83 -4.26 7.89 -1.26
N GLY A 84 -5.01 7.17 -0.41
CA GLY A 84 -6.46 7.26 -0.33
C GLY A 84 -6.94 8.64 0.11
N ILE A 85 -6.31 9.24 1.12
CA ILE A 85 -6.61 10.60 1.59
C ILE A 85 -6.35 11.62 0.48
N ILE A 86 -5.19 11.55 -0.19
CA ILE A 86 -4.86 12.45 -1.31
C ILE A 86 -5.94 12.36 -2.40
N SER A 87 -6.37 11.15 -2.75
CA SER A 87 -7.44 10.92 -3.73
C SER A 87 -8.77 11.58 -3.32
N VAL A 88 -9.17 11.45 -2.05
CA VAL A 88 -10.38 12.10 -1.51
C VAL A 88 -10.24 13.63 -1.53
N THR A 89 -9.08 14.18 -1.17
CA THR A 89 -8.89 15.64 -1.15
C THR A 89 -8.86 16.24 -2.56
N SER A 90 -8.26 15.55 -3.53
CA SER A 90 -8.30 15.96 -4.94
C SER A 90 -9.69 15.83 -5.56
N ALA A 91 -10.54 14.94 -5.05
CA ALA A 91 -11.90 14.74 -5.53
C ALA A 91 -12.75 16.00 -5.42
N ALA A 92 -12.53 16.81 -4.39
CA ALA A 92 -13.28 18.03 -4.10
C ALA A 92 -13.15 19.10 -5.20
N GLU A 93 -12.15 18.99 -6.07
CA GLU A 93 -11.86 19.95 -7.14
C GLU A 93 -12.34 19.47 -8.53
N THR A 94 -13.00 18.31 -8.61
CA THR A 94 -13.38 17.66 -9.89
C THR A 94 -14.88 17.44 -10.02
N GLU A 95 -15.39 17.42 -11.26
CA GLU A 95 -16.80 17.09 -11.59
C GLU A 95 -17.20 15.66 -11.16
N ASN A 96 -16.21 14.79 -10.95
CA ASN A 96 -16.38 13.38 -10.55
C ASN A 96 -16.19 13.13 -9.03
N SER A 97 -16.42 14.14 -8.19
CA SER A 97 -16.10 14.10 -6.75
C SER A 97 -16.69 12.89 -6.03
N LYS A 98 -17.96 12.52 -6.29
CA LYS A 98 -18.61 11.38 -5.62
C LYS A 98 -17.91 10.04 -5.89
N ARG A 99 -17.40 9.85 -7.11
CA ARG A 99 -16.71 8.61 -7.50
C ARG A 99 -15.31 8.54 -6.89
N MET A 100 -14.53 9.62 -7.02
CA MET A 100 -13.18 9.69 -6.42
C MET A 100 -13.21 9.61 -4.89
N MET A 101 -14.21 10.22 -4.23
CA MET A 101 -14.38 10.08 -2.78
C MET A 101 -14.65 8.63 -2.37
N GLY A 102 -15.47 7.91 -3.14
CA GLY A 102 -15.73 6.48 -2.91
C GLY A 102 -14.48 5.61 -3.11
N GLU A 103 -13.74 5.85 -4.19
CA GLU A 103 -12.50 5.12 -4.49
C GLU A 103 -11.41 5.42 -3.43
N GLY A 104 -11.14 6.68 -3.12
CA GLY A 104 -10.16 7.07 -2.09
C GLY A 104 -10.52 6.60 -0.68
N GLY A 105 -11.81 6.65 -0.31
CA GLY A 105 -12.30 6.11 0.96
C GLY A 105 -12.10 4.59 1.05
N SER A 106 -12.39 3.85 -0.02
CA SER A 106 -12.15 2.40 -0.07
C SER A 106 -10.67 2.04 0.05
N LEU A 107 -9.77 2.84 -0.55
CA LEU A 107 -8.33 2.65 -0.41
C LEU A 107 -7.87 2.85 1.04
N ALA A 108 -8.38 3.86 1.74
CA ALA A 108 -8.07 4.08 3.14
C ALA A 108 -8.47 2.88 4.02
N VAL A 109 -9.65 2.29 3.77
CA VAL A 109 -10.10 1.06 4.46
C VAL A 109 -9.16 -0.11 4.16
N ILE A 110 -8.78 -0.31 2.90
CA ILE A 110 -7.84 -1.38 2.51
C ILE A 110 -6.47 -1.19 3.16
N GLY A 111 -5.96 0.03 3.20
CA GLY A 111 -4.70 0.36 3.87
C GLY A 111 -4.74 0.08 5.37
N ALA A 112 -5.87 0.38 6.03
CA ALA A 112 -6.09 0.05 7.43
C ALA A 112 -6.10 -1.47 7.68
N ILE A 113 -6.71 -2.25 6.78
CA ILE A 113 -6.69 -3.72 6.85
C ILE A 113 -5.26 -4.24 6.74
N ILE A 114 -4.48 -3.76 5.77
CA ILE A 114 -3.08 -4.18 5.58
C ILE A 114 -2.23 -3.82 6.81
N ALA A 115 -2.40 -2.62 7.37
CA ALA A 115 -1.72 -2.23 8.59
C ALA A 115 -2.09 -3.15 9.77
N ALA A 116 -3.38 -3.47 9.93
CA ALA A 116 -3.84 -4.40 10.96
C ALA A 116 -3.24 -5.81 10.79
N LEU A 117 -3.13 -6.31 9.56
CA LEU A 117 -2.44 -7.57 9.26
C LEU A 117 -0.96 -7.53 9.70
N GLY A 118 -0.29 -6.40 9.48
CA GLY A 118 1.07 -6.17 9.97
C GLY A 118 1.17 -6.27 11.49
N VAL A 119 0.27 -5.60 12.22
CA VAL A 119 0.19 -5.68 13.70
C VAL A 119 -0.04 -7.11 14.17
N ILE A 120 -0.97 -7.84 13.55
CA ILE A 120 -1.26 -9.26 13.86
C ILE A 120 0.02 -10.10 13.67
N LYS A 121 0.77 -9.85 12.61
CA LYS A 121 2.00 -10.60 12.33
C LYS A 121 3.08 -10.34 13.38
N ILE A 122 3.24 -9.09 13.84
CA ILE A 122 4.16 -8.74 14.93
C ILE A 122 3.75 -9.44 16.23
N ARG A 123 2.45 -9.43 16.58
CA ARG A 123 1.96 -10.12 17.79
C ARG A 123 2.26 -11.62 17.78
N LYS A 124 2.10 -12.28 16.62
CA LYS A 124 2.46 -13.71 16.45
C LYS A 124 3.97 -13.99 16.53
N SER A 125 4.82 -12.97 16.55
CA SER A 125 6.28 -13.13 16.69
C SER A 125 6.78 -13.05 18.14
N GLN A 126 5.93 -12.66 19.09
CA GLN A 126 6.25 -12.70 20.51
C GLN A 126 6.09 -14.16 20.98
N PRO A 127 7.05 -14.74 21.75
CA PRO A 127 6.78 -15.99 22.44
C PRO A 127 5.58 -15.74 23.37
N SER A 128 4.61 -16.66 23.37
CA SER A 128 3.56 -16.65 24.38
C SER A 128 4.26 -16.66 25.73
N VAL A 129 4.14 -15.57 26.48
CA VAL A 129 4.56 -15.55 27.88
C VAL A 129 3.58 -16.51 28.57
N SER A 130 4.05 -17.73 28.83
CA SER A 130 3.39 -18.75 29.65
C SER A 130 3.73 -18.52 31.11
#